data_AF-A0A3N5XZN9-F1
#
_entry.id   AF-A0A3N5XZN9-F1
#
_cell.length_a   1.000
_cell.length_b   1.000
_cell.length_c   1.000
_cell.angle_alpha   90.00
_cell.angle_beta   90.00
_cell.angle_gamma   90.00
#
_symmetry.space_group_name_H-M   'P 1'
#
loop_
_entity.id
_entity.type
_entity.pdbx_description
1 polymer ?
#
loop_
_entity_poly.entity_id
_entity_poly.type
_entity_poly.pdbx_seq_one_letter_code
_entity_poly.pdbx_strand_id
1 'polypeptide(L)'
;MFANYLMLFVIMPSLCGYGLWLRKKTAIAVSLVLFIFMSVRRVGEGAMLLHIAPITFSLPIGDFANGQGYLIDVFAIIMVIYIGWLFKTVFKK
;
A
#
# COMPACT_ATOMS: atom_id res chain seq x y z
N MET A 1 -16.65 -1.91 11.61
CA MET A 1 -15.60 -2.74 10.99
C MET A 1 -15.58 -2.57 9.47
N PHE A 2 -16.69 -2.80 8.75
CA PHE A 2 -16.78 -2.67 7.27
C PHE A 2 -16.38 -1.30 6.69
N ALA A 3 -16.81 -0.20 7.33
CA ALA A 3 -16.48 1.16 6.87
C ALA A 3 -14.96 1.43 6.82
N ASN A 4 -14.19 0.93 7.80
CA ASN A 4 -12.73 1.09 7.84
C ASN A 4 -12.05 0.32 6.70
N TYR A 5 -12.59 -0.85 6.32
CA TYR A 5 -12.09 -1.62 5.19
C TYR A 5 -12.33 -0.87 3.87
N LEU A 6 -13.55 -0.42 3.60
CA LEU A 6 -13.84 0.35 2.39
C LEU A 6 -12.98 1.61 2.29
N MET A 7 -12.78 2.29 3.42
CA MET A 7 -11.98 3.50 3.46
C MET A 7 -10.52 3.21 3.09
N LEU A 8 -9.88 2.21 3.71
CA LEU A 8 -8.46 1.91 3.50
C LEU A 8 -8.16 1.23 2.16
N PHE A 9 -9.10 0.44 1.61
CA PHE A 9 -8.85 -0.41 0.45
C PHE A 9 -9.49 0.05 -0.85
N VAL A 10 -10.55 0.85 -0.79
CA VAL A 10 -11.24 1.34 -1.99
C VAL A 10 -11.07 2.84 -2.10
N ILE A 11 -11.47 3.56 -1.06
CA ILE A 11 -11.51 5.03 -1.11
C ILE A 11 -10.09 5.60 -1.12
N MET A 12 -9.23 5.19 -0.19
CA MET A 12 -7.88 5.73 -0.06
C MET A 12 -7.01 5.45 -1.30
N PRO A 13 -6.98 4.23 -1.87
CA PRO A 13 -6.25 3.97 -3.12
C PRO A 13 -6.86 4.69 -4.32
N SER A 14 -8.19 4.82 -4.39
CA SER A 14 -8.86 5.56 -5.48
C SER A 14 -8.56 7.06 -5.41
N LEU A 15 -8.57 7.66 -4.21
CA LEU A 15 -8.18 9.06 -4.00
C LEU A 15 -6.70 9.28 -4.31
N CYS A 16 -5.84 8.33 -3.95
CA CYS A 16 -4.43 8.32 -4.32
C CYS A 16 -4.27 8.29 -5.85
N GLY A 17 -4.95 7.37 -6.55
CA GLY A 17 -4.94 7.27 -8.01
C GLY A 17 -5.44 8.54 -8.70
N TYR A 18 -6.55 9.12 -8.22
CA TYR A 18 -7.09 10.37 -8.74
C TYR A 18 -6.14 11.55 -8.50
N GLY A 19 -5.54 11.65 -7.31
CA GLY A 19 -4.57 12.69 -6.99
C GLY A 19 -3.25 12.55 -7.76
N LEU A 20 -2.81 11.33 -8.04
CA LEU A 20 -1.70 11.00 -8.93
C LEU A 20 -1.98 11.45 -10.36
N TRP A 21 -3.19 11.19 -10.87
CA TRP A 21 -3.63 11.64 -12.20
C TRP A 21 -3.58 13.17 -12.33
N LEU A 22 -4.06 13.88 -11.30
CA LEU A 22 -4.01 15.34 -11.22
C LEU A 22 -2.61 15.89 -10.86
N ARG A 23 -1.61 15.04 -10.67
CA ARG A 23 -0.23 15.38 -10.27
C ARG A 23 -0.16 16.28 -9.03
N LYS A 24 -1.09 16.11 -8.08
CA LYS A 24 -1.09 16.90 -6.84
C LYS A 24 0.03 16.44 -5.90
N LYS A 25 0.90 17.37 -5.52
CA LYS A 25 2.06 17.12 -4.65
C LYS A 25 1.70 16.41 -3.34
N THR A 26 0.63 16.84 -2.68
CA THR A 26 0.14 16.25 -1.43
C THR A 26 -0.37 14.82 -1.62
N ALA A 27 -1.11 14.55 -2.69
CA ALA A 27 -1.61 13.22 -2.99
C ALA A 27 -0.45 12.26 -3.27
N ILE A 28 0.56 12.67 -4.05
CA ILE A 28 1.75 11.86 -4.32
C ILE A 28 2.46 11.50 -3.01
N ALA A 29 2.65 12.47 -2.10
CA ALA A 29 3.27 12.21 -0.80
C ALA A 29 2.47 11.22 0.06
N VAL A 30 1.14 11.40 0.15
CA VAL A 30 0.26 10.49 0.90
C VAL A 30 0.26 9.08 0.31
N SER A 31 0.18 8.96 -1.02
CA SER A 31 0.24 7.66 -1.70
C SER A 31 1.57 6.95 -1.44
N LEU A 32 2.68 7.68 -1.42
CA LEU A 32 4.01 7.12 -1.20
C LEU A 32 4.11 6.53 0.22
N VAL A 33 3.65 7.27 1.23
CA VAL A 33 3.59 6.78 2.63
C VAL A 33 2.70 5.54 2.73
N LEU A 34 1.52 5.57 2.12
CA LEU A 34 0.57 4.45 2.14
C LEU A 34 1.18 3.17 1.57
N PHE A 35 1.77 3.22 0.37
CA PHE A 35 2.32 2.03 -0.28
C PHE A 35 3.58 1.50 0.43
N ILE A 36 4.35 2.34 1.12
CA ILE A 36 5.45 1.88 1.98
C ILE A 36 4.88 1.02 3.12
N PHE A 37 3.85 1.49 3.82
CA PHE A 37 3.25 0.70 4.90
C PHE A 37 2.57 -0.57 4.41
N MET A 38 2.07 -0.60 3.17
CA MET A 38 1.50 -1.81 2.57
C MET A 38 2.55 -2.81 2.08
N SER A 39 3.83 -2.43 1.99
CA SER A 39 4.89 -3.28 1.44
C SER A 39 5.22 -4.50 2.31
N VAL A 40 5.09 -4.37 3.64
CA VAL A 40 5.30 -5.47 4.59
C VAL A 40 4.08 -5.60 5.46
N ARG A 41 3.48 -6.79 5.50
CA ARG A 41 2.26 -7.06 6.27
C ARG A 41 2.46 -8.26 7.17
N ARG A 42 1.94 -8.19 8.40
CA ARG A 42 1.87 -9.33 9.30
C ARG A 42 0.54 -10.05 9.11
N VAL A 43 0.62 -11.37 9.02
CA VAL A 43 -0.50 -12.32 9.03
C VAL A 43 -0.53 -12.99 10.40
N GLY A 44 -1.72 -13.22 10.96
CA GLY A 44 -1.92 -13.88 12.26
C GLY A 44 -2.59 -13.02 13.32
N GLU A 45 -2.59 -13.50 14.57
CA GLU A 45 -3.19 -12.79 15.70
C GLU A 45 -2.49 -11.45 15.97
N GLY A 46 -3.28 -10.40 16.18
CA GLY A 46 -2.78 -9.03 16.31
C GLY A 46 -2.30 -8.40 14.99
N ALA A 47 -2.62 -8.98 13.84
CA ALA A 47 -2.41 -8.33 12.55
C ALA A 47 -3.16 -6.99 12.51
N MET A 48 -2.42 -5.89 12.31
CA MET A 48 -3.02 -4.59 12.07
C MET A 48 -3.72 -4.61 10.70
N LEU A 49 -5.05 -4.82 10.71
CA LEU A 49 -6.11 -4.46 9.75
C LEU A 49 -5.91 -4.65 8.22
N LEU A 50 -4.72 -4.97 7.73
CA LEU A 50 -4.32 -4.85 6.33
C LEU A 50 -4.33 -6.20 5.59
N HIS A 51 -5.21 -7.12 5.99
CA HIS A 51 -5.16 -8.50 5.52
C HIS A 51 -5.85 -8.76 4.16
N ILE A 52 -6.47 -7.75 3.53
CA ILE A 52 -7.25 -7.96 2.31
C ILE A 52 -7.08 -6.77 1.35
N ALA A 53 -5.97 -6.75 0.60
CA ALA A 53 -5.92 -5.93 -0.60
C ALA A 53 -6.47 -6.74 -1.79
N PRO A 54 -7.36 -6.18 -2.63
CA PRO A 54 -8.05 -6.91 -3.69
C PRO A 54 -7.12 -7.35 -4.84
N ILE A 55 -5.95 -6.71 -4.97
CA ILE A 55 -4.86 -7.11 -5.88
C ILE A 55 -3.57 -7.02 -5.06
N THR A 56 -2.98 -8.16 -4.73
CA THR A 56 -1.66 -8.22 -4.08
C THR A 56 -0.84 -9.29 -4.75
N PHE A 57 0.45 -9.04 -4.92
CA PHE A 57 1.41 -10.08 -5.26
C PHE A 57 2.32 -10.27 -4.06
N SER A 58 1.81 -11.00 -3.08
CA SER A 58 2.43 -11.16 -1.77
C SER A 58 3.28 -12.42 -1.73
N LEU A 59 4.54 -12.29 -1.30
CA LEU A 59 5.42 -13.43 -1.04
C LEU A 59 5.49 -13.69 0.47
N PRO A 60 5.20 -14.93 0.93
CA PRO A 60 5.39 -15.32 2.32
C PRO A 60 6.88 -15.37 2.66
N ILE A 61 7.24 -14.80 3.80
CA ILE A 61 8.60 -14.85 4.36
C ILE A 61 8.54 -15.35 5.80
N GLY A 62 9.34 -16.38 6.07
CA GLY A 62 9.46 -17.01 7.37
C GLY A 62 8.59 -18.26 7.53
N ASP A 63 8.46 -18.70 8.77
CA ASP A 63 7.66 -19.86 9.15
C ASP A 63 6.20 -19.45 9.38
N PHE A 64 5.28 -20.15 8.70
CA PHE A 64 3.82 -19.98 8.80
C PHE A 64 3.13 -21.13 9.56
N ALA A 65 3.89 -22.02 10.20
CA ALA A 65 3.36 -23.23 10.86
C ALA A 65 2.23 -22.94 11.87
N ASN A 66 2.24 -21.77 12.52
CA ASN A 66 1.20 -21.35 13.48
C ASN A 66 0.16 -20.39 12.88
N GLY A 67 0.06 -20.29 11.55
CA GLY A 67 -0.83 -19.33 10.87
C GLY A 67 -0.41 -17.86 11.05
N GLN A 68 0.81 -17.61 11.54
CA GLN A 68 1.39 -16.29 11.69
C GLN A 68 2.61 -16.16 10.77
N GLY A 69 2.83 -14.99 10.19
CA GLY A 69 3.99 -14.77 9.34
C GLY A 69 4.01 -13.37 8.72
N TYR A 70 5.00 -13.09 7.87
CA TYR A 70 5.12 -11.82 7.16
C TYR A 70 4.94 -12.02 5.66
N LEU A 71 4.18 -11.12 5.04
CA LEU A 71 4.00 -11.03 3.60
C LEU A 71 4.73 -9.79 3.10
N ILE A 72 5.55 -9.97 2.07
CA ILE A 72 6.07 -8.85 1.28
C ILE A 72 5.21 -8.66 0.05
N ASP A 73 4.62 -7.49 -0.13
CA ASP A 73 3.80 -7.16 -1.30
C ASP A 73 4.64 -6.50 -2.40
N VAL A 74 4.95 -7.28 -3.43
CA VAL A 74 5.76 -6.83 -4.57
C VAL A 74 5.03 -5.74 -5.37
N PHE A 75 3.70 -5.80 -5.45
CA PHE A 75 2.92 -4.77 -6.14
C PHE A 75 3.04 -3.43 -5.39
N ALA A 76 2.93 -3.45 -4.06
CA ALA A 76 3.12 -2.25 -3.26
C ALA A 76 4.52 -1.66 -3.44
N ILE A 77 5.57 -2.51 -3.47
CA ILE A 77 6.95 -2.07 -3.73
C ILE A 77 7.09 -1.40 -5.10
N ILE A 78 6.53 -2.01 -6.16
CA ILE A 78 6.55 -1.42 -7.50
C ILE A 78 5.87 -0.05 -7.50
N MET A 79 4.72 0.08 -6.81
CA MET A 79 4.01 1.35 -6.69
C MET A 79 4.83 2.40 -5.93
N VAL A 80 5.54 2.03 -4.86
CA VAL A 80 6.46 2.96 -4.15
C VAL A 80 7.52 3.49 -5.11
N ILE A 81 8.15 2.63 -5.92
CA ILE A 81 9.19 3.03 -6.88
C ILE A 81 8.59 3.99 -7.94
N TYR A 82 7.44 3.63 -8.52
CA TYR A 82 6.77 4.44 -9.53
C TYR A 82 6.36 5.82 -8.98
N ILE A 83 5.73 5.86 -7.80
CA ILE A 83 5.27 7.10 -7.17
C ILE A 83 6.48 7.94 -6.74
N GLY A 84 7.57 7.33 -6.28
CA GLY A 84 8.83 8.02 -5.97
C GLY A 84 9.46 8.69 -7.20
N TRP A 85 9.43 8.01 -8.35
CA TRP A 85 9.83 8.62 -9.62
C TRP A 85 8.91 9.79 -10.01
N LEU A 86 7.59 9.62 -9.87
CA LEU A 86 6.63 10.68 -10.15
C LEU A 86 6.81 11.88 -9.20
N PHE A 87 7.06 11.64 -7.92
CA PHE A 87 7.38 12.68 -6.94
C PHE A 87 8.57 13.51 -7.41
N LYS A 88 9.66 12.86 -7.83
CA LYS A 88 10.84 13.55 -8.37
C LYS A 88 10.49 14.40 -9.60
N THR A 89 9.70 13.89 -10.54
CA THR A 89 9.35 14.63 -11.77
C THR A 89 8.42 15.82 -11.53
N VAL A 90 7.50 15.71 -10.57
CA VAL A 90 6.53 16.78 -10.25
C VAL A 90 7.14 17.85 -9.35
N PHE A 91 8.08 17.50 -8.46
CA PHE A 91 8.75 18.46 -7.57
C PHE A 91 9.97 19.15 -8.20
N LYS A 92 10.58 18.56 -9.24
CA LYS A 92 11.68 19.19 -10.01
C LYS A 92 11.22 20.08 -11.17
N LYS A 93 9.91 20.17 -11.42
CA LYS A 93 9.32 21.24 -12.25
C LYS A 93 9.22 22.52 -11.43
#